data_AF-A0A923YR28-F1
#
_entry.id   AF-A0A923YR28-F1
#
_cell.length_a   1.000
_cell.length_b   1.000
_cell.length_c   1.000
_cell.angle_alpha   90.00
_cell.angle_beta   90.00
_cell.angle_gamma   90.00
#
_symmetry.space_group_name_H-M   'P 1'
#
loop_
_entity.id
_entity.type
_entity.pdbx_description
1 polymer ?
#
loop_
_entity_poly.entity_id
_entity_poly.type
_entity_poly.pdbx_seq_one_letter_code
_entity_poly.pdbx_strand_id
1 'polypeptide(L)'
;RLAREAELPYALLGMVTDYDCWREEHAFVEVSEVIAQMARNGTVARATVEKFVALLPGTREASPLDTVLDYALITAPEARDPSALAKLDAVAGRVLDKAPQ
;
A
#
# COMPACT_ATOMS: atom_id res chain seq x y z
N ARG A 1 -5.04 3.97 -1.92
CA ARG A 1 -5.01 5.20 -2.75
C ARG A 1 -3.57 5.63 -3.00
N LEU A 2 -2.81 6.00 -1.96
CA LEU A 2 -1.43 6.47 -2.07
C LEU A 2 -0.46 5.53 -2.80
N ALA A 3 -0.47 4.22 -2.49
CA ALA A 3 0.43 3.28 -3.17
C ALA A 3 0.24 3.27 -4.70
N ARG A 4 -1.00 3.44 -5.18
CA ARG A 4 -1.28 3.53 -6.62
C ARG A 4 -0.82 4.86 -7.22
N GLU A 5 -0.95 5.95 -6.47
CA GLU A 5 -0.41 7.27 -6.86
C GLU A 5 1.13 7.26 -6.93
N ALA A 6 1.78 6.31 -6.25
CA ALA A 6 3.23 6.06 -6.32
C ALA A 6 3.63 4.93 -7.29
N GLU A 7 2.70 4.40 -8.09
CA GLU A 7 2.95 3.27 -9.01
C GLU A 7 3.48 2.00 -8.32
N LEU A 8 3.17 1.83 -7.03
CA LEU A 8 3.59 0.67 -6.24
C LEU A 8 2.52 -0.44 -6.25
N PRO A 9 2.89 -1.69 -6.60
CA PRO A 9 2.03 -2.84 -6.35
C PRO A 9 1.72 -2.95 -4.84
N TYR A 10 0.44 -3.03 -4.50
CA TYR A 10 -0.02 -3.06 -3.12
C TYR A 10 -1.05 -4.17 -2.91
N ALA A 11 -0.89 -4.93 -1.83
CA ALA A 11 -1.82 -5.94 -1.38
C ALA A 11 -2.02 -5.82 0.14
N LEU A 12 -3.18 -6.27 0.63
CA LEU A 12 -3.53 -6.27 2.05
C LEU A 12 -3.70 -7.70 2.56
N LEU A 13 -3.02 -8.04 3.65
CA LEU A 13 -3.30 -9.23 4.45
C LEU A 13 -4.09 -8.80 5.70
N GLY A 14 -5.41 -8.91 5.64
CA GLY A 14 -6.28 -8.64 6.79
C GLY A 14 -6.37 -9.85 7.71
N MET A 15 -6.12 -9.67 9.00
CA MET A 15 -6.18 -10.74 9.99
C MET A 15 -7.15 -10.36 11.11
N VAL A 16 -8.19 -11.17 11.29
CA VAL A 16 -9.27 -10.90 12.25
C VAL A 16 -8.74 -10.98 13.68
N THR A 17 -8.97 -9.93 14.46
CA THR A 17 -8.58 -9.82 15.89
C THR A 17 -9.75 -10.06 16.83
N ASP A 18 -10.96 -9.68 16.43
CA ASP A 18 -12.17 -9.74 17.23
C ASP A 18 -13.39 -9.45 16.32
N TYR A 19 -14.58 -9.45 16.90
CA TYR A 19 -15.85 -9.26 16.19
C TYR A 19 -16.39 -7.82 16.28
N ASP A 20 -15.55 -6.81 16.51
CA ASP A 20 -15.97 -5.40 16.64
C ASP A 20 -17.15 -5.26 17.65
N CYS A 21 -17.84 -4.12 17.68
CA CYS A 21 -18.90 -3.87 18.66
C CYS A 21 -20.31 -4.34 18.26
N TRP A 22 -20.47 -4.98 17.08
CA TRP A 22 -21.80 -5.32 16.56
C TRP A 22 -22.39 -6.63 17.12
N ARG A 23 -21.60 -7.44 17.83
CA ARG A 23 -22.03 -8.74 18.33
C ARG A 23 -22.52 -8.63 19.78
N GLU A 24 -23.84 -8.64 19.98
CA GLU A 24 -24.48 -8.41 21.28
C GLU A 24 -24.39 -9.59 22.28
N GLU A 25 -24.21 -10.83 21.81
CA GLU A 25 -24.28 -12.05 22.65
C GLU A 25 -22.97 -12.47 23.33
N HIS A 26 -21.84 -11.85 22.99
CA HIS A 26 -20.56 -12.15 23.63
C HIS A 26 -20.14 -10.98 24.51
N ALA A 27 -19.69 -11.29 25.74
CA ALA A 27 -19.15 -10.33 26.68
C ALA A 27 -18.20 -9.36 25.97
N PHE A 28 -18.26 -8.07 26.36
CA PHE A 28 -17.41 -6.99 25.85
C PHE A 28 -16.03 -7.53 25.46
N VAL A 29 -15.60 -7.25 24.23
CA VAL A 29 -14.29 -7.66 23.73
C VAL A 29 -13.23 -7.30 24.77
N GLU A 30 -12.75 -8.30 25.50
CA GLU A 30 -11.79 -8.08 26.59
C GLU A 30 -10.44 -7.76 25.94
N VAL A 31 -9.80 -6.67 26.39
CA VAL A 31 -8.54 -6.19 25.80
C VAL A 31 -7.47 -7.29 25.81
N SER A 32 -7.49 -8.17 26.81
CA SER A 32 -6.58 -9.32 26.92
C SER A 32 -6.76 -10.34 25.80
N GLU A 33 -8.00 -10.60 25.35
CA GLU A 33 -8.30 -11.52 24.26
C GLU A 33 -7.83 -10.96 22.91
N VAL A 34 -8.03 -9.66 22.69
CA VAL A 34 -7.53 -8.96 21.50
C VAL A 34 -6.01 -9.03 21.44
N ILE A 35 -5.31 -8.71 22.54
CA ILE A 35 -3.84 -8.77 22.60
C ILE A 35 -3.35 -10.20 22.31
N ALA A 36 -3.98 -11.21 22.91
CA ALA A 36 -3.62 -12.60 22.68
C ALA A 36 -3.84 -13.02 21.21
N GLN A 37 -4.95 -12.59 20.58
CA GLN A 37 -5.23 -12.85 19.18
C GLN A 37 -4.26 -12.10 18.26
N MET A 38 -3.92 -10.83 18.55
CA MET A 38 -2.92 -10.06 17.83
C MET A 38 -1.54 -10.72 17.87
N ALA A 39 -1.12 -11.25 19.03
CA ALA A 39 0.17 -11.95 19.16
C ALA A 39 0.22 -13.23 18.31
N ARG A 40 -0.88 -14.03 18.32
CA ARG A 40 -1.02 -15.20 17.44
C ARG A 40 -0.98 -14.81 15.97
N ASN A 41 -1.75 -13.79 15.60
CA ASN A 41 -1.80 -13.26 14.24
C ASN A 41 -0.42 -12.75 13.79
N GLY A 42 0.33 -12.06 14.66
CA GLY A 42 1.67 -11.57 14.33
C GLY A 42 2.66 -12.68 13.96
N THR A 43 2.59 -13.82 14.65
CA THR A 43 3.42 -14.99 14.33
C THR A 43 3.08 -15.56 12.95
N VAL A 44 1.78 -15.71 12.66
CA VAL A 44 1.30 -16.20 11.36
C VAL A 44 1.59 -15.19 10.24
N ALA A 45 1.41 -13.89 10.49
CA ALA A 45 1.69 -12.81 9.54
C ALA A 45 3.15 -12.85 9.09
N ARG A 46 4.08 -12.93 10.05
CA ARG A 46 5.51 -13.00 9.76
C ARG A 46 5.85 -14.21 8.89
N ALA A 47 5.42 -15.40 9.29
CA ALA A 47 5.66 -16.62 8.53
C ALA A 47 5.04 -16.55 7.12
N THR A 48 3.89 -15.89 6.98
CA THR A 48 3.23 -15.69 5.69
C THR A 48 4.03 -14.76 4.79
N VAL A 49 4.50 -13.62 5.31
CA VAL A 49 5.33 -12.67 4.56
C VAL A 49 6.67 -13.29 4.15
N GLU A 50 7.34 -14.01 5.04
CA GLU A 50 8.59 -14.71 4.73
C GLU A 50 8.41 -15.72 3.59
N LYS A 51 7.35 -16.54 3.64
CA LYS A 51 7.01 -17.48 2.56
C LYS A 51 6.63 -16.78 1.27
N PHE A 52 5.85 -15.69 1.36
CA PHE A 52 5.45 -14.92 0.19
C PHE A 52 6.66 -14.34 -0.54
N VAL A 53 7.59 -13.70 0.19
CA VAL A 53 8.82 -13.15 -0.40
C VAL A 53 9.68 -14.26 -1.02
N ALA A 54 9.79 -15.42 -0.38
CA ALA A 54 10.54 -16.56 -0.93
C ALA A 54 9.94 -17.13 -2.23
N LEU A 55 8.64 -16.93 -2.46
CA LEU A 55 7.94 -17.37 -3.67
C LEU A 55 7.96 -16.33 -4.80
N LEU A 56 8.36 -15.08 -4.51
CA LEU A 56 8.43 -14.05 -5.53
C LEU A 56 9.56 -14.34 -6.53
N PRO A 57 9.34 -14.08 -7.83
CA PRO A 57 10.42 -14.15 -8.80
C PRO A 57 11.47 -13.08 -8.50
N GLY A 58 12.74 -13.33 -8.86
CA GLY A 58 13.82 -12.35 -8.69
C GLY A 58 13.59 -11.05 -9.46
N THR A 59 12.76 -11.09 -10.51
CA THR A 59 12.30 -9.93 -11.27
C THR A 59 10.79 -10.00 -11.45
N ARG A 60 10.09 -8.90 -11.19
CA ARG A 60 8.65 -8.79 -11.45
C ARG A 60 8.41 -8.52 -12.94
N GLU A 61 7.37 -9.13 -13.49
CA GLU A 61 6.86 -8.79 -14.83
C GLU A 61 6.30 -7.36 -14.86
N ALA A 62 6.38 -6.72 -16.03
CA ALA A 62 5.81 -5.40 -16.24
C ALA A 62 4.28 -5.44 -15.99
N SER A 63 3.77 -4.40 -15.33
CA SER A 63 2.36 -4.25 -15.00
C SER A 63 1.84 -2.93 -15.54
N PRO A 64 0.56 -2.84 -15.97
CA PRO A 64 -0.06 -1.55 -16.26
C PRO A 64 -0.05 -0.55 -15.08
N LEU A 65 0.15 -1.05 -13.85
CA LEU A 65 0.32 -0.22 -12.65
C LEU A 65 1.58 0.67 -12.72
N ASP A 66 2.59 0.25 -13.48
CA ASP A 66 3.91 0.90 -13.58
C ASP A 66 3.85 2.21 -14.37
N THR A 67 2.72 2.46 -15.05
CA THR A 67 2.51 3.64 -15.89
C THR A 67 1.16 4.31 -15.66
N VAL A 68 0.51 4.06 -14.51
CA VAL A 68 -0.83 4.58 -14.24
C VAL A 68 -0.88 6.11 -14.22
N LEU A 69 0.24 6.78 -13.91
CA LEU A 69 0.32 8.24 -13.86
C LEU A 69 0.34 8.89 -15.24
N ASP A 70 0.62 8.14 -16.32
CA ASP A 70 0.67 8.68 -17.70
C ASP A 70 -0.66 9.33 -18.11
N TYR A 71 -1.77 8.90 -17.51
CA TYR A 71 -3.11 9.40 -17.80
C TYR A 71 -3.81 10.02 -16.58
N ALA A 72 -3.16 10.04 -15.41
CA ALA A 72 -3.77 10.50 -14.16
C ALA A 72 -3.38 11.93 -13.75
N LEU A 73 -2.38 12.52 -14.41
CA LEU A 73 -1.95 13.90 -14.15
C LEU A 73 -2.83 14.89 -14.92
N ILE A 74 -3.60 15.69 -14.17
CA ILE A 74 -4.51 16.70 -14.73
C ILE A 74 -3.78 18.06 -14.89
N THR A 75 -2.86 18.38 -13.99
CA THR A 75 -2.16 19.67 -14.01
C THR A 75 -1.26 19.78 -15.24
N ALA A 76 -1.57 20.75 -16.11
CA ALA A 76 -0.80 21.04 -17.31
C ALA A 76 0.66 21.42 -16.97
N PRO A 77 1.65 21.03 -17.79
CA PRO A 77 3.07 21.27 -17.52
C PRO A 77 3.42 22.71 -17.11
N GLU A 78 2.83 23.68 -17.80
CA GLU A 78 3.02 25.12 -17.59
C GLU A 78 2.45 25.66 -16.28
N ALA A 79 1.52 24.93 -15.66
CA ALA A 79 0.88 25.30 -14.40
C ALA A 79 1.50 24.61 -13.17
N ARG A 80 2.58 23.84 -13.35
CA ARG A 80 3.23 23.09 -12.27
C ARG A 80 4.23 23.97 -11.53
N ASP A 81 3.96 24.21 -10.26
CA ASP A 81 4.87 24.93 -9.37
C ASP A 81 6.15 24.09 -9.08
N PRO A 82 7.36 24.63 -9.28
CA PRO A 82 8.60 23.89 -9.06
C PRO A 82 8.77 23.37 -7.62
N SER A 83 8.31 24.10 -6.60
CA SER A 83 8.43 23.68 -5.20
C SER A 83 7.49 22.52 -4.87
N ALA A 84 6.33 22.44 -5.55
CA ALA A 84 5.42 21.31 -5.45
C ALA A 84 6.00 20.08 -6.15
N LEU A 85 6.60 20.24 -7.34
CA LEU A 85 7.24 19.14 -8.07
C LEU A 85 8.40 18.52 -7.28
N ALA A 86 9.23 19.34 -6.63
CA ALA A 86 10.33 18.86 -5.79
C ALA A 86 9.87 17.95 -4.64
N LYS A 87 8.63 18.08 -4.15
CA LYS A 87 8.07 17.20 -3.11
C LYS A 87 7.57 15.86 -3.64
N LEU A 88 7.42 15.73 -4.94
CA LEU A 88 6.86 14.55 -5.62
C LEU A 88 7.94 13.70 -6.31
N ASP A 89 9.22 14.05 -6.16
CA ASP A 89 10.35 13.38 -6.80
C ASP A 89 10.34 11.85 -6.58
N ALA A 90 10.13 11.41 -5.34
CA ALA A 90 10.11 10.00 -4.96
C ALA A 90 8.86 9.24 -5.42
N VAL A 91 7.78 9.94 -5.79
CA VAL A 91 6.46 9.34 -6.05
C VAL A 91 6.10 9.38 -7.53
N ALA A 92 6.41 10.48 -8.21
CA ALA A 92 6.01 10.75 -9.58
C ALA A 92 7.18 11.21 -10.48
N GLY A 93 8.43 11.08 -10.03
CA GLY A 93 9.62 11.47 -10.80
C GLY A 93 9.64 10.90 -12.22
N ARG A 94 9.22 9.64 -12.42
CA ARG A 94 9.12 8.99 -13.75
C ARG A 94 8.35 9.83 -14.78
N VAL A 95 7.25 10.47 -14.37
CA VAL A 95 6.38 11.26 -15.25
C VAL A 95 6.64 12.75 -15.18
N LEU A 96 7.21 13.26 -14.09
CA LEU A 96 7.44 14.69 -13.88
C LEU A 96 8.86 15.14 -14.29
N ASP A 97 9.86 14.25 -14.27
CA ASP A 97 11.25 14.55 -14.67
C ASP A 97 11.49 14.42 -16.18
N LYS A 98 10.48 13.99 -16.95
CA LYS A 98 10.57 14.02 -18.42
C LYS A 98 10.59 15.48 -18.85
N ALA A 99 11.74 15.92 -19.39
CA ALA A 99 11.85 17.21 -20.05
C ALA A 99 10.69 17.37 -21.05
N PRO A 100 10.06 18.56 -21.15
CA PRO A 100 9.02 18.78 -22.15
C PRO A 100 9.63 18.52 -23.54
N GLN A 101 8.97 17.67 -24.32
CA GLN A 101 9.21 17.57 -25.76
C GLN A 101 8.61 18.77 -26.47
#